data_AF-D6ZZA0-F1
#
_entry.id   AF-D6ZZA0-F1
#
_cell.length_a   1.000
_cell.length_b   1.000
_cell.length_c   1.000
_cell.angle_alpha   90.00
_cell.angle_beta   90.00
_cell.angle_gamma   90.00
#
_symmetry.space_group_name_H-M   'P 1'
#
loop_
_entity.id
_entity.type
_entity.pdbx_description
1 polymer ?
#
loop_
_entity_poly.entity_id
_entity_poly.type
_entity_poly.pdbx_seq_one_letter_code
_entity_poly.pdbx_strand_id
1 'polypeptide(L)' 'MRDWQVERRRRTRHLIELGGLVVKSGVVELTGDDRAVIYGALLWMANKLRSEESEQARALWKAKGTQAFEEGRHE' A
#
# COMPACT_ATOMS: atom_id res chain seq x y z
N MET A 1 -28.88 7.37 9.44
CA MET A 1 -27.70 7.15 10.32
C MET A 1 -27.03 8.49 10.54
N ARG A 2 -26.42 8.75 11.71
CA ARG A 2 -25.73 10.02 11.97
C ARG A 2 -24.47 10.11 11.10
N ASP A 3 -24.20 11.28 10.51
CA ASP A 3 -23.13 11.47 9.52
C ASP A 3 -21.75 11.01 10.02
N TRP A 4 -21.42 11.29 11.27
CA TRP A 4 -20.16 10.86 11.89
C TRP A 4 -19.95 9.34 11.87
N GLN A 5 -21.02 8.54 11.94
CA GLN A 5 -20.93 7.07 11.90
C GLN A 5 -20.62 6.58 10.48
N VAL A 6 -21.10 7.29 9.46
CA VAL A 6 -20.80 7.00 8.06
C VAL A 6 -19.34 7.34 7.78
N GLU A 7 -18.88 8.52 8.22
CA GLU A 7 -17.49 8.94 8.07
C GLU A 7 -16.50 8.01 8.78
N ARG A 8 -16.81 7.59 10.02
CA ARG A 8 -15.96 6.65 10.76
C ARG A 8 -15.81 5.32 10.04
N ARG A 9 -16.90 4.75 9.50
CA ARG A 9 -16.83 3.49 8.74
C ARG A 9 -16.04 3.65 7.44
N ARG A 10 -16.21 4.77 6.73
CA ARG A 10 -15.40 5.07 5.53
C ARG A 10 -13.92 5.13 5.87
N ARG A 11 -13.55 5.84 6.94
CA ARG A 11 -12.16 5.93 7.42
C ARG A 11 -11.61 4.57 7.82
N THR A 12 -12.33 3.79 8.63
CA THR A 12 -11.88 2.45 9.05
C THR A 12 -11.69 1.54 7.85
N ARG A 13 -12.65 1.50 6.92
CA ARG A 13 -12.53 0.69 5.71
C ARG A 13 -11.31 1.10 4.87
N HIS A 14 -11.11 2.40 4.67
CA HIS A 14 -9.96 2.90 3.93
C HIS A 14 -8.62 2.49 4.56
N LEU A 15 -8.49 2.59 5.90
CA LEU A 15 -7.27 2.17 6.60
C LEU A 15 -7.06 0.65 6.53
N ILE A 16 -8.13 -0.14 6.58
CA ILE A 16 -8.06 -1.60 6.41
C ILE A 16 -7.63 -1.96 4.99
N GLU A 17 -8.18 -1.29 3.97
CA GLU A 17 -7.80 -1.51 2.57
C GLU A 17 -6.31 -1.22 2.37
N LEU A 18 -5.80 -0.10 2.89
CA LEU A 18 -4.38 0.23 2.84
C LEU A 18 -3.50 -0.78 3.59
N GLY A 19 -3.91 -1.18 4.80
CA GLY A 19 -3.20 -2.21 5.57
C GLY A 19 -3.20 -3.57 4.85
N GLY A 20 -4.31 -3.91 4.19
CA GLY A 20 -4.44 -5.12 3.39
C GLY A 20 -3.44 -5.17 2.23
N LEU A 21 -3.08 -4.03 1.63
CA LEU A 21 -2.03 -3.99 0.59
C LEU A 21 -0.64 -4.33 1.13
N VAL A 22 -0.34 -3.93 2.37
CA VAL A 22 0.95 -4.23 3.02
C VAL A 22 1.05 -5.72 3.35
N VAL A 23 -0.05 -6.35 3.74
CA VAL A 23 -0.10 -7.81 3.95
C VAL A 23 -0.02 -8.55 2.62
N LYS A 24 -0.82 -8.14 1.62
CA LYS A 24 -0.89 -8.80 0.31
C LYS A 24 0.43 -8.76 -0.47
N SER A 25 1.27 -7.75 -0.24
CA SER A 25 2.60 -7.67 -0.86
C SER A 25 3.64 -8.61 -0.23
N GLY A 26 3.28 -9.37 0.81
CA GLY A 26 4.20 -10.27 1.53
C GLY A 26 5.18 -9.54 2.45
N VAL A 27 5.14 -8.21 2.51
CA VAL A 27 6.09 -7.41 3.30
C VAL A 27 6.01 -7.74 4.79
N VAL A 28 4.81 -8.00 5.33
CA VAL A 28 4.66 -8.36 6.76
C VAL A 28 5.36 -9.67 7.09
N GLU A 29 5.23 -10.69 6.22
CA GLU A 29 5.88 -11.99 6.40
C GLU A 29 7.41 -11.85 6.27
N LEU A 30 7.88 -11.17 5.22
CA LEU A 30 9.30 -11.00 4.93
C LEU A 30 10.04 -10.18 5.99
N THR A 31 9.35 -9.29 6.69
CA THR A 31 9.92 -8.43 7.73
C THR A 31 9.67 -8.96 9.14
N GLY A 32 8.91 -10.05 9.30
CA GLY A 32 8.52 -10.56 10.62
C GLY A 32 7.68 -9.56 11.44
N ASP A 33 6.83 -8.78 10.77
CA ASP A 33 6.03 -7.69 11.36
C ASP A 33 6.86 -6.60 12.07
N ASP A 34 8.14 -6.41 11.68
CA ASP A 34 8.94 -5.30 12.18
C ASP A 34 8.44 -3.98 11.61
N ARG A 35 7.67 -3.25 12.42
CA ARG A 35 7.07 -1.97 12.06
C ARG A 35 8.09 -0.90 11.70
N ALA A 36 9.28 -0.91 12.30
CA ALA A 36 10.32 0.07 11.98
C ALA A 36 10.89 -0.19 10.59
N VAL A 37 11.09 -1.46 10.23
CA VAL A 37 11.54 -1.86 8.89
C VAL A 37 10.49 -1.52 7.84
N ILE A 38 9.22 -1.88 8.08
CA ILE A 38 8.10 -1.55 7.17
C ILE A 38 8.01 -0.04 6.97
N TYR A 39 8.07 0.73 8.05
CA TYR A 39 7.99 2.19 7.97
C TYR A 39 9.20 2.78 7.23
N GLY A 40 10.41 2.29 7.47
CA GLY A 40 11.61 2.70 6.74
C GLY A 40 11.50 2.46 5.23
N ALA A 41 10.96 1.32 4.81
CA ALA A 41 10.72 1.02 3.40
C ALA A 41 9.69 1.98 2.77
N LEU A 42 8.59 2.28 3.48
CA LEU A 42 7.60 3.25 3.03
C LEU A 42 8.18 4.68 2.92
N LEU A 43 9.07 5.07 3.84
CA LEU A 43 9.79 6.34 3.77
C LEU A 43 10.72 6.41 2.55
N TRP A 44 11.43 5.32 2.24
CA TRP A 44 12.24 5.23 1.03
C TRP A 44 11.39 5.41 -0.23
N MET A 45 10.23 4.74 -0.32
CA MET A 45 9.30 4.92 -1.43
C MET A 45 8.81 6.38 -1.54
N ALA A 46 8.44 6.99 -0.40
CA ALA A 46 7.99 8.38 -0.37
C ALA A 46 9.10 9.36 -0.81
N ASN A 47 10.36 9.10 -0.45
CA ASN A 47 11.50 9.87 -0.91
C ASN A 47 11.70 9.71 -2.44
N LYS A 48 11.61 8.49 -2.98
CA LYS A 48 11.71 8.26 -4.43
C LYS A 48 10.61 9.02 -5.19
N LEU A 49 9.40 9.05 -4.66
CA LEU A 49 8.27 9.80 -5.24
C LEU A 49 8.41 11.33 -5.16
N ARG A 50 9.30 11.85 -4.31
CA ARG A 50 9.64 13.28 -4.25
C ARG A 50 10.82 13.66 -5.13
N SER A 51 11.49 12.68 -5.74
CA SER A 51 12.64 12.90 -6.62
C SER A 51 12.23 13.23 -8.05
N GLU A 52 13.19 13.64 -8.87
CA GLU A 52 13.01 13.89 -10.31
C GLU A 52 12.52 12.64 -11.07
N GLU A 53 12.84 11.44 -10.57
CA GLU A 53 12.42 10.17 -11.15
C GLU A 53 10.98 9.74 -10.76
N SER A 54 10.21 10.62 -10.11
CA SER A 54 8.89 10.28 -9.55
C SER A 54 7.90 9.75 -10.59
N GLU A 55 7.87 10.31 -11.80
CA GLU A 55 6.97 9.88 -12.87
C GLU A 55 7.30 8.46 -13.35
N GLN A 56 8.58 8.18 -13.59
CA GLN A 56 9.05 6.87 -14.00
C GLN A 56 8.79 5.82 -12.92
N ALA A 57 9.07 6.14 -11.66
CA ALA A 57 8.78 5.27 -10.52
C ALA A 57 7.28 4.95 -10.42
N ARG A 58 6.41 5.96 -10.56
CA ARG A 58 4.94 5.78 -10.55
C ARG A 58 4.47 4.89 -11.69
N ALA A 59 4.97 5.10 -12.91
CA ALA A 59 4.58 4.30 -14.07
C ALA A 59 4.97 2.83 -13.87
N LEU A 60 6.21 2.57 -13.44
CA LEU A 60 6.70 1.21 -13.19
C LEU A 60 5.91 0.50 -12.08
N TRP A 61 5.70 1.18 -10.94
CA TRP A 61 4.97 0.58 -9.82
C TRP A 61 3.51 0.34 -10.13
N LYS A 62 2.87 1.24 -10.90
CA LYS A 62 1.50 1.04 -11.37
C LYS A 62 1.39 -0.19 -12.27
N ALA A 63 2.30 -0.34 -13.23
CA ALA A 63 2.31 -1.50 -14.13
C ALA A 63 2.49 -2.82 -13.34
N LYS A 64 3.49 -2.88 -12.45
CA LYS A 64 3.73 -4.05 -11.57
C LYS A 64 2.54 -4.35 -10.67
N GLY A 65 1.95 -3.32 -10.07
CA GLY A 65 0.78 -3.46 -9.21
C GLY A 65 -0.41 -4.04 -9.96
N THR A 66 -0.73 -3.50 -11.14
CA THR A 66 -1.81 -4.02 -11.99
C THR A 66 -1.60 -5.50 -12.32
N GLN A 67 -0.39 -5.86 -12.76
CA GLN A 67 -0.06 -7.25 -13.07
C GLN A 67 -0.26 -8.17 -11.86
N ALA A 68 0.28 -7.81 -10.69
CA ALA A 68 0.12 -8.60 -9.46
C ALA A 68 -1.36 -8.73 -9.02
N PHE A 69 -2.17 -7.71 -9.28
CA PHE A 69 -3.61 -7.75 -9.03
C PHE A 69 -4.37 -8.65 -10.00
N GLU A 70 -3.87 -8.84 -11.22
CA GLU A 70 -4.46 -9.73 -12.22
C GLU A 70 -4.06 -11.18 -11.96
N GLU A 71 -2.78 -11.44 -11.69
CA GLU A 71 -2.25 -12.76 -11.36
C GLU A 71 -2.94 -13.34 -10.10
N GLY A 72 -3.06 -12.55 -9.04
CA GLY A 72 -3.75 -12.96 -7.81
C GLY A 72 -5.29 -13.03 -7.91
N ARG A 73 -5.90 -12.92 -9.10
CA ARG A 73 -7.30 -13.31 -9.36
C ARG A 73 -7.43 -14.73 -9.91
N HIS A 74 -6.32 -15.34 -10.30
CA HIS A 74 -6.27 -16.69 -10.86
C HIS A 74 -5.86 -17.76 -9.84
N GLU A 75 -5.51 -17.35 -8.61
CA GLU A 75 -5.52 -18.17 -7.39
C GLU A 75 -6.83 -17.99 -6.62
#